data_AF-A0A3B9NR01-F1
#
_entry.id   AF-A0A3B9NR01-F1
#
_cell.length_a   1.000
_cell.length_b   1.000
_cell.length_c   1.000
_cell.angle_alpha   90.00
_cell.angle_beta   90.00
_cell.angle_gamma   90.00
#
_symmetry.space_group_name_H-M   'P 1'
#
loop_
_entity.id
_entity.type
_entity.pdbx_description
1 polymer ?
#
loop_
_entity_poly.entity_id
_entity_poly.type
_entity_poly.pdbx_seq_one_letter_code
_entity_poly.pdbx_strand_id
1 'polypeptide(L)'
;MQMSEQDNYIHDQIEVRANSARSGYSTTARIKCPACSDLRKKDGERSMAVTFFSDRLVYKCHHCDEKGVIHYDRKDIKPRPSYPKVKRVDSPPPSAIDWLVKDRKISPQVVKDYGVAASRKYFQKLQAEADCVGFPFYNNGEVYAVKYRTSGGEKAHTQEGTG
;
A
#
# COMPACT_ATOMS: atom_id res chain seq x y z
N MET A 1 -32.35 -2.40 16.42
CA MET A 1 -31.80 -1.74 17.62
C MET A 1 -31.53 -0.30 17.25
N GLN A 2 -32.20 0.66 17.89
CA GLN A 2 -31.90 2.08 17.69
C GLN A 2 -30.53 2.37 18.32
N MET A 3 -29.63 2.99 17.57
CA MET A 3 -28.34 3.48 18.05
C MET A 3 -28.59 4.67 18.99
N SER A 4 -27.81 4.79 20.08
CA SER A 4 -27.96 5.92 20.99
C SER A 4 -27.48 7.23 20.33
N GLU A 5 -27.96 8.38 20.79
CA GLU A 5 -27.53 9.70 20.26
C GLU A 5 -26.01 9.88 20.35
N GLN A 6 -25.38 9.31 21.38
CA GLN A 6 -23.94 9.37 21.59
C GLN A 6 -23.17 8.46 20.60
N ASP A 7 -23.75 7.31 20.25
CA ASP A 7 -23.17 6.42 19.22
C ASP A 7 -23.23 7.10 17.83
N ASN A 8 -24.34 7.77 17.52
CA ASN A 8 -24.49 8.51 16.26
C ASN A 8 -23.45 9.63 16.12
N TYR A 9 -23.21 10.40 17.19
CA TYR A 9 -22.18 11.44 17.19
C TYR A 9 -20.76 10.88 16.96
N ILE A 10 -20.42 9.76 17.61
CA ILE A 10 -19.11 9.12 17.44
C ILE A 10 -18.95 8.62 16.00
N HIS A 11 -19.99 7.99 15.43
CA HIS A 11 -20.01 7.52 14.05
C HIS A 11 -19.75 8.66 13.05
N ASP A 12 -20.47 9.78 13.17
CA ASP A 12 -20.31 10.95 12.30
C ASP A 12 -18.89 11.53 12.38
N GLN A 13 -18.34 11.63 13.59
CA GLN A 13 -16.97 12.13 13.80
C GLN A 13 -15.91 11.19 13.20
N ILE A 14 -16.12 9.87 13.24
CA ILE A 14 -15.24 8.90 12.59
C ILE A 14 -15.27 9.11 11.07
N GLU A 15 -16.47 9.26 10.49
CA GLU A 15 -16.62 9.44 9.05
C GLU A 15 -15.93 10.70 8.54
N VAL A 16 -16.16 11.85 9.19
CA VAL A 16 -15.53 13.13 8.82
C VAL A 16 -14.01 13.04 8.90
N ARG A 17 -13.48 12.59 10.04
CA ARG A 17 -12.02 12.48 10.27
C ARG A 17 -11.38 11.49 9.30
N ALA A 18 -12.06 10.39 8.99
CA ALA A 18 -11.57 9.40 8.04
C ALA A 18 -11.53 9.97 6.61
N ASN A 19 -12.61 10.59 6.14
CA ASN A 19 -12.67 11.17 4.79
C ASN A 19 -11.59 12.26 4.61
N SER A 20 -11.31 13.08 5.61
CA SER A 20 -10.19 14.05 5.56
C SER A 20 -8.80 13.40 5.58
N ALA A 21 -8.65 12.24 6.21
CA ALA A 21 -7.39 11.50 6.26
C ALA A 21 -7.17 10.58 5.05
N ARG A 22 -8.16 10.45 4.16
CA ARG A 22 -8.10 9.62 2.98
C ARG A 22 -7.13 10.22 1.96
N SER A 23 -5.95 9.61 1.85
CA SER A 23 -5.04 9.85 0.73
C SER A 23 -5.49 9.03 -0.49
N GLY A 24 -5.42 9.59 -1.69
CA GLY A 24 -5.83 8.92 -2.94
C GLY A 24 -5.16 7.57 -3.19
N TYR A 25 -4.01 7.32 -2.55
CA TYR A 25 -3.21 6.10 -2.69
C TYR A 25 -3.42 5.07 -1.56
N SER A 26 -3.91 5.49 -0.38
CA SER A 26 -3.99 4.60 0.79
C SER A 26 -5.41 4.12 1.07
N THR A 27 -5.59 2.79 1.15
CA THR A 27 -6.84 2.16 1.60
C THR A 27 -7.03 2.23 3.09
N THR A 28 -5.99 2.60 3.85
CA THR A 28 -6.03 2.68 5.31
C THR A 28 -5.47 4.02 5.78
N ALA A 29 -6.13 4.64 6.75
CA ALA A 29 -5.65 5.84 7.40
C ALA A 29 -5.65 5.68 8.92
N ARG A 30 -4.92 6.56 9.60
CA ARG A 30 -4.92 6.68 11.06
C ARG A 30 -5.54 8.01 11.43
N ILE A 31 -6.51 8.01 12.34
CA ILE A 31 -7.22 9.20 12.83
C ILE A 31 -7.19 9.28 14.36
N LYS A 32 -7.42 10.47 14.90
CA LYS A 32 -7.68 10.64 16.34
C LYS A 32 -9.02 10.00 16.69
N CYS A 33 -9.03 9.10 17.66
CA CYS A 33 -10.26 8.41 18.09
C CYS A 33 -11.23 9.39 18.77
N PRO A 34 -12.45 9.62 18.25
CA PRO A 34 -13.41 10.55 18.88
C PRO A 34 -13.96 10.04 20.22
N ALA A 35 -13.93 8.73 20.48
CA ALA A 35 -14.41 8.16 21.73
C ALA A 35 -13.44 8.34 22.90
N CYS A 36 -12.13 8.46 22.64
CA CYS A 36 -11.13 8.47 23.72
C CYS A 36 -10.01 9.51 23.58
N SER A 37 -9.85 10.23 22.45
CA SER A 37 -8.70 11.12 22.26
C SER A 37 -8.59 12.19 23.33
N ASP A 38 -9.72 12.78 23.72
CA ASP A 38 -9.76 13.96 24.58
C ASP A 38 -9.55 13.59 26.05
N LEU A 39 -9.73 12.30 26.39
CA LEU A 39 -9.45 11.72 27.70
C LEU A 39 -7.99 11.29 27.85
N ARG A 40 -7.18 11.38 26.78
CA ARG A 40 -5.79 10.91 26.79
C ARG A 40 -4.82 12.02 27.13
N LYS A 41 -3.76 11.64 27.84
CA LYS A 41 -2.57 12.48 28.04
C LYS A 41 -1.88 12.88 26.73
N LYS A 42 -2.01 12.05 25.67
CA LYS A 42 -1.53 12.33 24.30
C LYS A 42 -2.71 12.37 23.33
N ASP A 43 -3.51 13.43 23.43
CA ASP A 43 -4.69 13.73 22.60
C ASP A 43 -4.36 13.89 21.08
N GLY A 44 -3.09 14.17 20.76
CA GLY A 44 -2.55 14.23 19.40
C GLY A 44 -2.51 12.88 18.66
N GLU A 45 -2.54 11.78 19.40
CA GLU A 45 -2.18 10.47 18.85
C GLU A 45 -3.32 9.85 18.02
N ARG A 46 -2.97 9.41 16.80
CA ARG A 46 -3.89 8.80 15.85
C ARG A 46 -4.06 7.30 16.12
N SER A 47 -4.69 6.97 17.24
CA SER A 47 -4.85 5.58 17.72
C SER A 47 -5.86 4.75 16.95
N MET A 48 -6.75 5.37 16.16
CA MET A 48 -7.78 4.67 15.41
C MET A 48 -7.34 4.40 13.97
N ALA A 49 -7.33 3.13 13.58
CA ALA A 49 -7.16 2.69 12.21
C ALA A 49 -8.52 2.68 11.50
N VAL A 50 -8.57 3.22 10.29
CA VAL A 50 -9.75 3.21 9.42
C VAL A 50 -9.37 2.65 8.07
N THR A 51 -10.13 1.69 7.57
CA THR A 51 -9.94 1.06 6.26
C THR A 51 -11.15 1.34 5.39
N PHE A 52 -10.90 1.89 4.19
CA PHE A 52 -11.91 2.24 3.22
C PHE A 52 -12.11 1.08 2.26
N PHE A 53 -13.35 0.60 2.17
CA PHE A 53 -13.85 -0.25 1.11
C PHE A 53 -14.72 0.57 0.16
N SER A 54 -15.21 -0.04 -0.91
CA SER A 54 -16.10 0.63 -1.85
C SER A 54 -17.44 1.01 -1.22
N ASP A 55 -18.00 0.10 -0.45
CA ASP A 55 -19.36 0.12 0.12
C ASP A 55 -19.39 0.47 1.61
N ARG A 56 -18.23 0.49 2.28
CA ARG A 56 -18.14 0.67 3.72
C ARG A 56 -16.80 1.20 4.19
N LEU A 57 -16.77 1.66 5.41
CA LEU A 57 -15.57 1.95 6.18
C LEU A 57 -15.56 1.07 7.42
N VAL A 58 -14.41 0.45 7.69
CA VAL A 58 -14.19 -0.36 8.89
C VAL A 58 -13.21 0.38 9.77
N TYR A 59 -13.50 0.50 11.07
CA TYR A 59 -12.63 1.19 12.01
C TYR A 59 -12.32 0.35 13.24
N LYS A 60 -11.13 0.57 13.81
CA LYS A 60 -10.71 0.02 15.10
C LYS A 60 -9.77 0.97 15.83
N CYS A 61 -10.13 1.34 17.05
CA CYS A 61 -9.24 2.04 17.97
C CYS A 61 -8.32 1.03 18.67
N HIS A 62 -7.02 1.26 18.61
CA HIS A 62 -6.05 0.41 19.32
C HIS A 62 -5.86 0.82 20.79
N HIS A 63 -6.64 1.78 21.28
CA HIS A 63 -6.58 2.26 22.66
C HIS A 63 -7.80 1.84 23.47
N CYS A 64 -9.01 2.25 23.06
CA CYS A 64 -10.25 1.93 23.75
C CYS A 64 -11.02 0.74 23.14
N ASP A 65 -10.47 0.08 22.12
CA ASP A 65 -11.09 -1.01 21.34
C ASP A 65 -12.42 -0.66 20.63
N GLU A 66 -12.79 0.62 20.61
CA GLU A 66 -13.92 1.13 19.82
C GLU A 66 -13.79 0.71 18.36
N LYS A 67 -14.80 0.01 17.83
CA LYS A 67 -14.72 -0.66 16.53
C LYS A 67 -16.10 -0.80 15.91
N GLY A 68 -16.14 -0.78 14.60
CA GLY A 68 -17.39 -0.87 13.89
C GLY A 68 -17.24 -0.70 12.39
N VAL A 69 -18.40 -0.62 11.74
CA VAL A 69 -18.53 -0.48 10.30
C VAL A 69 -19.51 0.64 10.02
N ILE A 70 -19.14 1.56 9.12
CA ILE A 70 -20.01 2.58 8.56
C ILE A 70 -20.28 2.19 7.11
N HIS A 71 -21.51 1.81 6.80
CA HIS A 71 -21.93 1.51 5.43
C HIS A 71 -22.24 2.80 4.69
N TYR A 72 -21.85 2.86 3.42
CA TYR A 72 -22.17 3.98 2.55
C TYR A 72 -23.11 3.53 1.44
N ASP A 73 -24.15 4.32 1.19
CA ASP A 73 -24.83 4.32 -0.10
C ASP A 73 -24.02 5.19 -1.05
N ARG A 74 -23.04 4.64 -1.78
CA ARG A 74 -22.27 5.45 -2.74
C ARG A 74 -22.62 5.15 -4.19
N LYS A 75 -23.36 6.09 -4.78
CA LYS A 75 -23.50 6.28 -6.24
C LYS A 75 -22.25 6.87 -6.91
N ASP A 76 -21.29 7.43 -6.14
CA ASP A 76 -20.25 8.30 -6.70
C ASP A 76 -18.81 7.94 -6.26
N ILE A 77 -18.41 6.67 -6.35
CA ILE A 77 -16.98 6.34 -6.22
C ILE A 77 -16.29 6.73 -7.54
N LYS A 78 -15.50 7.80 -7.51
CA LYS A 78 -14.53 8.04 -8.59
C LYS A 78 -13.67 6.79 -8.73
N PRO A 79 -13.57 6.20 -9.93
CA PRO A 79 -12.74 5.03 -10.13
C PRO A 79 -11.32 5.32 -9.63
N ARG A 80 -10.65 4.30 -9.07
CA ARG A 80 -9.21 4.43 -8.78
C ARG A 80 -8.52 4.97 -10.02
N PRO A 81 -7.52 5.86 -9.88
CA PRO A 81 -6.71 6.26 -11.01
C PRO A 81 -6.24 4.99 -11.73
N SER A 82 -6.56 4.89 -13.02
CA SER A 82 -6.00 3.83 -13.85
C SER A 82 -4.51 4.04 -13.88
N TYR A 83 -3.75 3.12 -13.30
CA TYR A 83 -2.31 3.19 -13.32
C TYR A 83 -1.82 3.04 -14.77
N PRO A 84 -0.83 3.82 -15.21
CA PRO A 84 -0.19 3.58 -16.49
C PRO A 84 0.39 2.16 -16.49
N LYS A 85 0.05 1.38 -17.52
CA LYS A 85 0.54 0.01 -17.64
C LYS A 85 2.05 0.04 -17.79
N VAL A 86 2.75 -0.66 -16.91
CA VAL A 86 4.18 -0.88 -17.06
C VAL A 86 4.36 -2.08 -17.99
N LYS A 87 5.19 -1.94 -19.02
CA LYS A 87 5.53 -3.08 -19.89
C LYS A 87 6.14 -4.19 -19.05
N ARG A 88 5.76 -5.45 -19.32
CA ARG A 88 6.45 -6.59 -18.72
C ARG A 88 7.92 -6.48 -19.06
N VAL A 89 8.75 -6.62 -18.03
CA VAL A 89 10.20 -6.64 -18.18
C VAL A 89 10.57 -7.99 -18.77
N ASP A 90 11.53 -8.01 -19.70
CA ASP A 90 11.98 -9.23 -20.39
C ASP A 90 12.52 -10.29 -19.41
N SER A 91 12.66 -11.53 -19.88
CA SER A 91 13.21 -12.61 -19.05
C SER A 91 14.57 -12.20 -18.45
N PRO A 92 14.84 -12.50 -17.17
CA PRO A 92 16.06 -12.07 -16.52
C PRO A 92 17.30 -12.69 -17.20
N PRO A 93 18.35 -11.91 -17.52
CA PRO A 93 19.64 -12.46 -17.94
C PRO A 93 20.20 -13.47 -16.93
N PRO A 94 21.06 -14.41 -17.38
CA PRO A 94 21.64 -15.44 -16.53
C PRO A 94 22.33 -14.91 -15.25
N SER A 95 22.98 -13.75 -15.32
CA SER A 95 23.66 -13.13 -14.17
C SER A 95 22.70 -12.73 -13.04
N ALA A 96 21.49 -12.28 -13.39
CA ALA A 96 20.48 -11.92 -12.41
C ALA A 96 19.81 -13.17 -11.81
N ILE A 97 19.63 -14.22 -12.61
CA ILE A 97 19.19 -15.52 -12.12
C ILE A 97 20.20 -16.05 -11.11
N ASP A 98 21.50 -15.95 -11.41
CA ASP A 98 22.55 -16.38 -10.49
C ASP A 98 22.49 -15.65 -9.15
N TRP A 99 22.34 -14.32 -9.14
CA TRP A 99 22.17 -13.57 -7.89
C TRP A 99 20.91 -14.00 -7.11
N LEU A 100 19.79 -14.19 -7.82
CA LEU A 100 18.53 -14.64 -7.20
C LEU A 100 18.65 -16.05 -6.60
N VAL A 101 19.28 -16.97 -7.32
CA VAL A 101 19.38 -18.38 -6.93
C VAL A 101 20.50 -18.59 -5.91
N LYS A 102 21.70 -18.08 -6.17
CA LYS A 102 22.89 -18.33 -5.36
C LYS A 102 22.89 -17.50 -4.08
N ASP A 103 22.58 -16.20 -4.16
CA ASP A 103 22.67 -15.31 -2.99
C ASP A 103 21.34 -15.15 -2.25
N ARG A 104 20.23 -15.07 -3.00
CA ARG A 104 18.90 -14.84 -2.42
C ARG A 104 18.09 -16.11 -2.18
N LYS A 105 18.57 -17.27 -2.65
CA LYS A 105 17.93 -18.59 -2.50
C LYS A 105 16.49 -18.63 -3.04
N ILE A 106 16.23 -17.90 -4.12
CA ILE A 106 14.95 -17.90 -4.84
C ILE A 106 15.07 -18.89 -6.00
N SER A 107 14.17 -19.87 -6.09
CA SER A 107 14.23 -20.89 -7.14
C SER A 107 13.93 -20.27 -8.52
N PRO A 108 14.53 -20.80 -9.60
CA PRO A 108 14.23 -20.34 -10.96
C PRO A 108 12.73 -20.42 -11.31
N GLN A 109 12.03 -21.40 -10.73
CA GLN A 109 10.59 -21.56 -10.89
C GLN A 109 9.82 -20.36 -10.31
N VAL A 110 10.15 -19.92 -9.09
CA VAL A 110 9.53 -18.73 -8.48
C VAL A 110 9.84 -17.46 -9.27
N VAL A 111 11.07 -17.32 -9.79
CA VAL A 111 11.45 -16.18 -10.65
C VAL A 111 10.55 -16.11 -11.88
N LYS A 112 10.31 -17.27 -12.52
CA LYS A 112 9.44 -17.39 -13.71
C LYS A 112 7.98 -17.10 -13.38
N ASP A 113 7.45 -17.72 -12.32
CA ASP A 113 6.04 -17.63 -11.95
C ASP A 113 5.61 -16.20 -11.55
N TYR A 114 6.52 -15.45 -10.93
CA TYR A 114 6.26 -14.08 -10.49
C TYR A 114 6.79 -13.00 -11.44
N GLY A 115 7.26 -13.38 -12.64
CA GLY A 115 7.70 -12.44 -13.67
C GLY A 115 8.88 -11.55 -13.24
N VAL A 116 9.74 -12.07 -12.37
CA VAL A 116 10.93 -11.36 -11.91
C VAL A 116 11.92 -11.25 -13.07
N ALA A 117 12.42 -10.05 -13.31
CA ALA A 117 13.19 -9.74 -14.50
C ALA A 117 14.42 -8.92 -14.16
N ALA A 118 15.43 -8.90 -15.02
CA ALA A 118 16.58 -8.03 -14.82
C ALA A 118 16.64 -6.91 -15.85
N SER A 119 17.21 -5.79 -15.41
CA SER A 119 17.28 -4.57 -16.16
C SER A 119 18.48 -3.76 -15.70
N ARG A 120 18.77 -2.66 -16.39
CA ARG A 120 19.70 -1.63 -15.94
C ARG A 120 18.90 -0.36 -15.70
N LYS A 121 18.99 0.16 -14.48
CA LYS A 121 18.23 1.35 -14.06
C LYS A 121 19.12 2.34 -13.34
N TYR A 122 18.77 3.62 -13.46
CA TYR A 122 19.36 4.65 -12.65
C TYR A 122 18.87 4.58 -11.20
N PHE A 123 19.80 4.62 -10.25
CA PHE A 123 19.50 4.64 -8.83
C PHE A 123 19.96 5.97 -8.23
N GLN A 124 19.02 6.74 -7.68
CA GLN A 124 19.33 8.01 -7.03
C GLN A 124 20.37 7.85 -5.91
N LYS A 125 20.32 6.74 -5.17
CA LYS A 125 21.31 6.48 -4.11
C LYS A 125 22.74 6.33 -4.65
N LEU A 126 22.89 5.71 -5.81
CA LEU A 126 24.20 5.46 -6.43
C LEU A 126 24.65 6.60 -7.34
N GLN A 127 23.75 7.54 -7.63
CA GLN A 127 23.91 8.58 -8.66
C GLN A 127 24.37 8.00 -10.02
N ALA A 128 24.02 6.74 -10.29
CA ALA A 128 24.51 5.99 -11.44
C ALA A 128 23.51 4.90 -11.86
N GLU A 129 23.70 4.39 -13.08
CA GLU A 129 23.02 3.19 -13.55
C GLU A 129 23.70 1.93 -13.02
N ALA A 130 22.89 0.99 -12.56
CA ALA A 130 23.37 -0.30 -12.09
C ALA A 130 22.46 -1.44 -12.58
N ASP A 131 23.05 -2.63 -12.68
CA ASP A 131 22.33 -3.87 -12.93
C ASP A 131 21.40 -4.17 -11.76
N CYS A 132 20.17 -4.54 -12.09
CA CYS A 132 19.11 -4.70 -11.11
C CYS A 132 18.10 -5.77 -11.50
N VAL A 133 17.38 -6.23 -10.48
CA VAL A 133 16.22 -7.09 -10.62
C VAL A 133 14.96 -6.29 -10.32
N GLY A 134 13.97 -6.37 -11.21
CA GLY A 134 12.64 -5.83 -11.09
C GLY A 134 11.64 -6.85 -10.54
N PHE A 135 10.86 -6.42 -9.56
CA PHE A 135 9.77 -7.18 -8.94
C PHE A 135 8.43 -6.52 -9.32
N PRO A 136 7.66 -7.14 -10.24
CA PRO A 136 6.39 -6.56 -10.71
C PRO A 136 5.28 -6.71 -9.67
N PHE A 137 4.41 -5.70 -9.60
CA PHE A 137 3.16 -5.73 -8.84
C PHE A 137 1.98 -5.85 -9.80
N TYR A 138 1.07 -6.76 -9.46
CA TYR A 138 -0.08 -7.08 -10.29
C TYR A 138 -1.38 -6.54 -9.67
N ASN A 139 -2.24 -6.00 -10.52
CA ASN A 139 -3.63 -5.68 -10.20
C ASN A 139 -4.50 -6.28 -11.32
N ASN A 140 -5.44 -7.16 -10.98
CA ASN A 140 -6.27 -7.89 -11.95
C ASN A 140 -5.46 -8.55 -13.11
N GLY A 141 -4.28 -9.10 -12.79
CA GLY A 141 -3.40 -9.75 -13.77
C GLY A 141 -2.52 -8.79 -14.60
N GLU A 142 -2.71 -7.48 -14.46
CA GLU A 142 -1.91 -6.46 -15.14
C GLU A 142 -0.82 -5.88 -14.24
N VAL A 143 0.36 -5.63 -14.81
CA VAL A 143 1.48 -5.02 -14.06
C VAL A 143 1.27 -3.51 -13.98
N TYR A 144 1.13 -2.98 -12.76
CA TYR A 144 0.92 -1.54 -12.53
C TYR A 144 2.16 -0.82 -11.99
N ALA A 145 3.09 -1.55 -11.39
CA ALA A 145 4.35 -1.02 -10.88
C ALA A 145 5.43 -2.10 -10.90
N VAL A 146 6.69 -1.68 -10.98
CA VAL A 146 7.86 -2.55 -10.84
C VAL A 146 8.83 -1.90 -9.87
N LYS A 147 9.21 -2.63 -8.82
CA LYS A 147 10.23 -2.18 -7.88
C LYS A 147 11.56 -2.83 -8.20
N TYR A 148 12.58 -2.03 -8.40
CA TYR A 148 13.91 -2.48 -8.78
C TYR A 148 14.84 -2.50 -7.57
N ARG A 149 15.74 -3.46 -7.57
CA ARG A 149 16.81 -3.62 -6.58
C ARG A 149 18.09 -4.02 -7.29
N THR A 150 19.21 -3.42 -6.92
CA THR A 150 20.53 -3.79 -7.46
C THR A 150 20.85 -5.28 -7.25
N SER A 151 21.42 -5.91 -8.27
CA SER A 151 21.73 -7.36 -8.31
C SER A 151 23.19 -7.68 -7.97
N GLY A 152 23.75 -6.94 -7.01
CA GLY A 152 25.17 -6.97 -6.66
C GLY A 152 25.64 -5.60 -6.19
N GLY A 153 26.83 -5.53 -5.60
CA GLY A 153 27.41 -4.28 -5.10
C GLY A 153 26.56 -3.60 -4.02
N GLU A 154 26.54 -2.27 -4.04
CA GLU A 154 25.79 -1.50 -3.04
C GLU A 154 24.27 -1.63 -3.24
N LYS A 155 23.58 -1.87 -2.11
CA LYS A 155 22.11 -1.99 -2.09
C LYS A 155 21.46 -0.64 -2.40
N ALA A 156 20.72 -0.58 -3.51
CA ALA A 156 19.87 0.53 -3.88
C ALA A 156 18.51 0.07 -4.44
N HIS A 157 17.53 0.98 -4.43
CA HIS A 157 16.17 0.75 -4.88
C HIS A 157 15.69 1.90 -5.77
N THR A 158 14.89 1.57 -6.78
CA THR A 158 14.14 2.54 -7.60
C THR A 158 12.80 1.91 -8.00
N GLN A 159 11.86 2.70 -8.51
CA GLN A 159 10.53 2.22 -8.86
C GLN A 159 10.05 2.85 -10.17
N GLU A 160 9.36 2.05 -10.97
CA GLU A 160 8.55 2.51 -12.10
C GLU A 160 7.08 2.21 -11.84
N GLY A 161 6.21 3.14 -12.24
CA GLY A 161 4.79 3.10 -11.92
C GLY A 161 4.48 3.59 -10.51
N THR A 162 3.19 3.79 -10.25
CA THR A 162 2.67 4.33 -8.99
C THR A 162 1.87 3.24 -8.29
N GLY A 163 2.01 3.11 -6.97
CA GLY A 163 1.19 2.25 -6.12
C GLY A 163 0.52 3.07 -5.05
#